data_AF-A0A1A8DVC0-F1
#
_entry.id   AF-A0A1A8DVC0-F1
#
_cell.length_a   1.000
_cell.length_b   1.000
_cell.length_c   1.000
_cell.angle_alpha   90.00
_cell.angle_beta   90.00
_cell.angle_gamma   90.00
#
_symmetry.space_group_name_H-M   'P 1'
#
loop_
_entity.id
_entity.type
_entity.pdbx_description
1 polymer ?
#
loop_
_entity_poly.entity_id
_entity_poly.type
_entity_poly.pdbx_seq_one_letter_code
_entity_poly.pdbx_strand_id
1 'polypeptide(L)'
;CWFSSMLYCFGGAVLSGIMLAEPPIAPLSNGMSVLLASVMWYLVFYCPMDVVYSCAALPPLRLVLSGMKEVTRTWKVLGGVTQ
;
A
#
# COMPACT_ATOMS: atom_id res chain seq x y z
N CYS A 1 -5.96 14.00 3.93
CA CYS A 1 -6.25 12.84 3.06
C CYS A 1 -4.97 12.09 2.67
N TRP A 2 -4.03 12.71 1.94
CA TRP A 2 -2.80 12.06 1.48
C TRP A 2 -1.97 11.38 2.59
N PHE A 3 -1.67 12.09 3.68
CA PHE A 3 -0.88 11.53 4.79
C PHE A 3 -1.55 10.32 5.47
N SER A 4 -2.88 10.37 5.63
CA SER A 4 -3.65 9.24 6.16
C SER A 4 -3.61 8.04 5.21
N SER A 5 -3.66 8.26 3.90
CA SER A 5 -3.49 7.19 2.90
C SER A 5 -2.08 6.61 2.88
N MET A 6 -1.05 7.44 3.06
CA MET A 6 0.34 6.96 3.22
C MET A 6 0.51 6.11 4.47
N LEU A 7 -0.05 6.53 5.62
CA LEU A 7 -0.05 5.73 6.84
C LEU A 7 -0.81 4.42 6.67
N TYR A 8 -1.89 4.38 5.89
CA TYR A 8 -2.61 3.14 5.61
C TYR A 8 -1.80 2.18 4.72
N CYS A 9 -1.09 2.69 3.70
CA CYS A 9 -0.24 1.89 2.82
C CYS A 9 1.04 1.38 3.50
N PHE A 10 1.67 2.20 4.34
CA PHE A 10 2.95 1.91 4.97
C PHE A 10 2.84 1.50 6.45
N GLY A 11 1.64 1.49 7.03
CA GLY A 11 1.45 1.28 8.47
C GLY A 11 2.06 -0.03 9.00
N GLY A 12 2.00 -1.10 8.21
CA GLY A 12 2.66 -2.37 8.59
C GLY A 12 4.19 -2.26 8.67
N ALA A 13 4.81 -1.49 7.77
CA ALA A 13 6.26 -1.28 7.76
C ALA A 13 6.71 -0.28 8.84
N VAL A 14 5.87 0.73 9.13
CA VAL A 14 6.09 1.65 10.26
C VAL A 14 6.01 0.89 11.59
N LEU A 15 5.00 0.02 11.74
CA LEU A 15 4.83 -0.79 12.94
C LEU A 15 6.00 -1.77 13.13
N SER A 16 6.45 -2.45 12.06
CA SER A 16 7.61 -3.34 12.14
C SER A 16 8.90 -2.59 12.50
N GLY A 17 9.12 -1.40 11.91
CA GLY A 17 10.26 -0.55 12.25
C GLY A 17 10.28 -0.13 13.72
N ILE A 18 9.11 0.22 14.28
CA ILE A 18 8.99 0.53 15.72
C ILE A 18 9.33 -0.69 16.58
N MET A 19 8.88 -1.90 16.21
CA MET A 19 9.17 -3.11 16.97
C MET A 19 10.64 -3.55 16.89
N LEU A 20 11.33 -3.29 15.78
CA LEU A 20 12.76 -3.56 15.61
C LEU A 20 13.68 -2.42 16.11
N ALA A 21 13.11 -1.34 16.67
CA ALA A 21 13.83 -0.11 17.03
C ALA A 21 14.60 0.52 15.86
N GLU A 22 14.18 0.25 14.63
CA GLU A 22 14.69 0.87 13.41
C GLU A 22 13.95 2.18 13.11
N PRO A 23 14.58 3.10 12.35
CA PRO A 23 13.97 4.38 12.05
C PRO A 23 12.64 4.16 11.30
N PRO A 24 11.49 4.59 11.84
CA PRO A 24 10.16 4.33 11.26
C PRO A 24 9.93 5.05 9.92
N ILE A 25 10.87 5.92 9.53
CA ILE A 25 10.93 6.62 8.25
C ILE A 25 11.69 5.86 7.15
N ALA A 26 12.37 4.75 7.47
CA ALA A 26 13.00 3.88 6.47
C ALA A 26 12.07 3.43 5.34
N PRO A 27 10.80 3.01 5.57
CA PRO A 27 9.89 2.68 4.48
C PRO A 27 9.46 3.90 3.64
N LEU A 28 9.52 5.12 4.19
CA LEU A 28 9.27 6.37 3.46
C LEU A 28 10.46 6.80 2.58
N SER A 29 11.66 6.26 2.80
CA SER A 29 12.84 6.54 1.99
C SER A 29 12.75 5.92 0.58
N ASN A 30 11.91 4.88 0.41
CA ASN A 30 11.66 4.27 -0.89
C ASN A 30 10.76 5.17 -1.75
N GLY A 31 11.40 6.12 -2.45
CA GLY A 31 10.72 7.09 -3.31
C GLY A 31 9.78 6.44 -4.33
N MET A 32 10.13 5.28 -4.88
CA MET A 32 9.30 4.56 -5.85
C MET A 32 7.98 4.06 -5.24
N SER A 33 8.01 3.56 -4.00
CA SER A 33 6.82 3.09 -3.28
C SER A 33 5.92 4.26 -2.88
N VAL A 34 6.49 5.36 -2.42
CA VAL A 34 5.75 6.58 -2.06
C VAL A 34 5.11 7.22 -3.30
N LEU A 35 5.83 7.24 -4.42
CA LEU A 35 5.34 7.76 -5.70
C LEU A 35 4.21 6.88 -6.24
N LEU A 36 4.35 5.54 -6.16
CA LEU A 36 3.27 4.63 -6.55
C LEU A 36 2.01 4.79 -5.68
N ALA A 37 2.19 4.90 -4.35
CA ALA A 37 1.08 5.09 -3.43
C ALA A 37 0.37 6.44 -3.66
N SER A 38 1.12 7.50 -3.93
CA SER A 38 0.55 8.83 -4.21
C SER A 38 -0.14 8.91 -5.56
N VAL A 39 0.37 8.22 -6.59
CA VAL A 39 -0.30 8.06 -7.90
C VAL A 39 -1.61 7.30 -7.74
N MET A 40 -1.63 6.19 -6.99
CA MET A 40 -2.87 5.44 -6.71
C MET A 40 -3.89 6.29 -5.96
N TRP A 41 -3.44 7.05 -4.96
CA TRP A 41 -4.30 7.99 -4.23
C TRP A 41 -4.89 9.06 -5.16
N TYR A 42 -4.08 9.63 -6.04
CA TYR A 42 -4.52 10.64 -7.02
C TYR A 42 -5.48 10.06 -8.06
N LEU A 43 -5.24 8.84 -8.55
CA LEU A 43 -6.14 8.12 -9.46
C LEU A 43 -7.51 7.82 -8.83
N VAL A 44 -7.54 7.50 -7.53
CA VAL A 44 -8.81 7.22 -6.84
C VAL A 44 -9.58 8.51 -6.52
N PHE A 45 -8.92 9.59 -6.15
CA PHE A 45 -9.58 10.83 -5.74
C PHE A 45 -9.85 11.85 -6.86
N TYR A 46 -9.05 11.85 -7.93
CA TYR A 46 -9.01 12.96 -8.90
C TYR A 46 -9.18 12.52 -10.36
N CYS A 47 -9.42 11.23 -10.64
CA CYS A 47 -9.58 10.77 -12.02
C CYS A 47 -10.94 11.22 -12.58
N PRO A 48 -10.97 11.87 -13.76
CA PRO A 48 -12.23 12.26 -14.39
C PRO A 48 -12.99 11.00 -14.83
N MET A 49 -14.31 10.98 -14.60
CA MET A 49 -15.26 9.93 -15.00
C MET A 49 -15.23 8.61 -14.18
N ASP A 50 -14.70 8.58 -12.96
CA ASP A 50 -14.78 7.41 -12.04
C ASP A 50 -14.37 6.06 -12.66
N VAL A 51 -13.65 6.05 -13.79
CA VAL A 51 -13.40 4.84 -14.58
C VAL A 51 -12.53 3.86 -13.81
N VAL A 52 -11.52 4.39 -13.12
CA VAL A 52 -10.64 3.61 -12.23
C VAL A 52 -11.42 3.05 -11.05
N TYR A 53 -12.33 3.84 -10.48
CA TYR A 53 -13.18 3.39 -9.38
C TYR A 53 -14.18 2.32 -9.83
N SER A 54 -14.82 2.50 -10.99
CA SER A 54 -15.72 1.52 -11.62
C SER A 54 -15.00 0.22 -11.97
N CYS A 55 -13.81 0.28 -12.59
CA CYS A 55 -13.00 -0.89 -12.87
C CYS A 55 -12.56 -1.60 -11.57
N ALA A 56 -12.09 -0.85 -10.57
CA ALA A 56 -11.78 -1.37 -9.24
C ALA A 56 -13.01 -1.82 -8.45
N ALA A 57 -14.22 -1.44 -8.86
CA ALA A 57 -15.48 -1.90 -8.28
C ALA A 57 -15.98 -3.21 -8.91
N LEU A 58 -15.48 -3.59 -10.09
CA LEU A 58 -15.85 -4.83 -10.74
C LEU A 58 -15.52 -6.02 -9.83
N PRO A 59 -16.50 -6.91 -9.55
CA PRO A 59 -16.29 -8.06 -8.67
C PRO A 59 -15.08 -8.95 -9.04
N PRO A 60 -14.80 -9.29 -10.32
CA PRO A 60 -13.62 -10.10 -10.65
C PRO A 60 -12.31 -9.35 -10.35
N LEU A 61 -12.23 -8.05 -10.63
CA LEU A 61 -11.02 -7.27 -10.39
C LEU A 61 -10.77 -7.10 -8.89
N ARG A 62 -11.82 -6.89 -8.09
CA ARG A 62 -11.73 -6.86 -6.62
C ARG A 62 -11.21 -8.17 -6.04
N LEU A 63 -11.63 -9.30 -6.62
CA LEU A 63 -11.21 -10.62 -6.19
C LEU A 63 -9.71 -10.83 -6.47
N VAL A 64 -9.26 -10.47 -7.68
CA VAL A 64 -7.83 -10.51 -8.04
C VAL A 64 -7.00 -9.60 -7.15
N LEU A 65 -7.44 -8.36 -6.93
CA LEU A 65 -6.75 -7.40 -6.05
C LEU A 65 -6.69 -7.89 -4.60
N SER A 66 -7.75 -8.53 -4.12
CA SER A 66 -7.77 -9.14 -2.78
C SER A 66 -6.81 -10.33 -2.69
N GLY A 67 -6.74 -11.17 -3.72
CA GLY A 67 -5.77 -12.26 -3.82
C GLY A 67 -4.33 -11.74 -3.82
N MET A 68 -4.03 -10.74 -4.65
CA MET A 68 -2.70 -10.11 -4.69
C MET A 68 -2.32 -9.46 -3.36
N LYS A 69 -3.28 -8.89 -2.63
CA LYS A 69 -3.04 -8.35 -1.28
C LYS A 69 -2.61 -9.45 -0.31
N GLU A 70 -3.29 -10.59 -0.30
CA GLU A 70 -2.95 -11.69 0.60
C GLU A 70 -1.57 -12.30 0.25
N VAL A 71 -1.27 -12.44 -1.04
CA VAL A 71 0.08 -12.83 -1.48
C VAL A 71 1.11 -11.83 -0.97
N THR A 72 0.90 -10.53 -1.18
CA THR A 72 1.83 -9.51 -0.68
C THR A 72 1.98 -9.55 0.85
N ARG A 73 0.91 -9.91 1.58
CA ARG A 73 0.96 -10.09 3.04
C ARG A 73 1.85 -11.26 3.43
N THR A 74 1.72 -12.42 2.80
CA THR A 74 2.56 -13.59 3.12
C THR A 74 4.03 -13.32 2.83
N TRP A 75 4.32 -12.61 1.73
CA TRP A 75 5.68 -12.15 1.41
C TRP A 75 6.24 -11.19 2.46
N LYS A 76 5.44 -10.24 2.97
CA LYS A 76 5.86 -9.33 4.05
C LYS A 76 6.11 -10.05 5.37
N VAL A 77 5.28 -11.04 5.71
CA VAL A 77 5.47 -11.88 6.90
C VAL A 77 6.74 -12.71 6.78
N LEU A 78 6.97 -13.34 5.62
CA LEU A 78 8.20 -14.07 5.36
C LEU A 78 9.44 -13.15 5.45
N GLY A 79 9.37 -11.95 4.89
CA GLY A 79 10.40 -10.93 5.01
C GLY A 79 10.70 -10.55 6.45
N GLY A 80 9.67 -10.36 7.28
CA GLY A 80 9.84 -10.05 8.71
C GLY A 80 10.35 -11.21 9.57
N VAL A 81 10.16 -12.46 9.15
CA VAL A 81 10.72 -13.66 9.82
C VAL A 81 12.16 -13.92 9.41
N THR A 82 12.57 -13.45 8.23
CA THR A 82 13.93 -13.65 7.68
C THR A 82 14.89 -12.50 8.00
N GLN A 83 14.37 -11.35 8.47
CA GLN A 83 15.13 -10.28 9.13
C GLN A 83 15.46 -10.66 10.57
#